data_AF-A0AAW7ZBU0-F1
#
_entry.id   AF-A0AAW7ZBU0-F1
#
_cell.length_a   1.000
_cell.length_b   1.000
_cell.length_c   1.000
_cell.angle_alpha   90.00
_cell.angle_beta   90.00
_cell.angle_gamma   90.00
#
_symmetry.space_group_name_H-M   'P 1'
#
loop_
_entity.id
_entity.type
_entity.pdbx_description
1 polymer ?
#
loop_
_entity_poly.entity_id
_entity_poly.type
_entity_poly.pdbx_seq_one_letter_code
_entity_poly.pdbx_strand_id
1 'polypeptide(L)'
;MKKINIQSKENLTGGSIIKMNENLLLPADQSATEALLLPTEEGYKIIPLRRDLKKIYIEVTTLCNFSCTTCIRNSWQDEMGMMEWATFEKLLQQLKELPNLECVHFGGFGEPMSHPRIFDMLKAVKDQGLRIEMITNGSFLNAENIEKLVKLPLDGIFISLDGPDEEEYNEIRQTDISPVVANIRALNSIKEAAQSKLPELGIEFVAMKKNFHKLTKLIRLSLDLKARKVIVTNVLPYNEEMKDEILYDLDDTLINHGKDTILVDLLAQMPYMKIRTDRQCKFVEDKAATITFRGEVAPCYALMHSYHCFIYGRKKEILPFYLGNVNESTLGDIWIDPAYVNFRNKLKEFRFPSCSDCKYLDGCSYTDTNESDCWGNNPSCAECLWSRRLIACP
;
A
#
# COMPACT_ATOMS: atom_id res chain seq x y z
N MET A 1 -31.71 -5.92 -20.39
CA MET A 1 -30.69 -4.90 -20.06
C MET A 1 -29.35 -5.60 -19.94
N LYS A 2 -28.32 -5.21 -20.72
CA LYS A 2 -26.95 -5.70 -20.47
C LYS A 2 -26.55 -5.23 -19.07
N LYS A 3 -26.13 -6.13 -18.18
CA LYS A 3 -25.54 -5.74 -16.90
C LYS A 3 -24.34 -4.86 -17.22
N ILE A 4 -24.40 -3.57 -16.85
CA ILE A 4 -23.26 -2.66 -16.97
C ILE A 4 -22.18 -3.22 -16.04
N ASN A 5 -20.97 -3.46 -16.56
CA ASN A 5 -19.86 -3.82 -15.71
C ASN A 5 -19.46 -2.57 -14.91
N ILE A 6 -19.92 -2.51 -13.67
CA ILE A 6 -19.74 -1.34 -12.82
C ILE A 6 -18.26 -1.19 -12.46
N GLN A 7 -17.44 -2.25 -12.48
CA GLN A 7 -16.00 -2.20 -12.21
C GLN A 7 -15.15 -1.93 -13.46
N SER A 8 -15.76 -1.52 -14.56
CA SER A 8 -15.02 -1.23 -15.78
C SER A 8 -14.32 0.12 -15.69
N LYS A 9 -13.03 0.15 -16.03
CA LYS A 9 -12.31 1.42 -16.25
C LYS A 9 -12.96 2.31 -17.32
N GLU A 10 -13.80 1.74 -18.18
CA GLU A 10 -14.61 2.48 -19.16
C GLU A 10 -15.52 3.52 -18.48
N ASN A 11 -15.94 3.29 -17.23
CA ASN A 11 -16.75 4.23 -16.46
C ASN A 11 -15.98 5.48 -16.01
N LEU A 12 -14.65 5.45 -16.10
CA LEU A 12 -13.76 6.58 -15.81
C LEU A 12 -13.32 7.33 -17.07
N THR A 13 -13.85 6.95 -18.24
CA THR A 13 -13.49 7.60 -19.50
C THR A 13 -14.21 8.95 -19.63
N GLY A 14 -13.46 9.97 -20.03
CA GLY A 14 -13.95 11.33 -20.14
C GLY A 14 -12.84 12.26 -20.59
N GLY A 15 -13.20 13.31 -21.34
CA GLY A 15 -12.26 14.21 -21.98
C GLY A 15 -11.74 13.72 -23.33
N SER A 16 -10.88 14.52 -23.95
CA SER A 16 -10.25 14.21 -25.23
C SER A 16 -8.74 14.41 -25.16
N ILE A 17 -7.98 13.51 -25.77
CA ILE A 17 -6.53 13.66 -25.86
C ILE A 17 -6.23 14.74 -26.89
N ILE A 18 -5.43 15.74 -26.50
CA ILE A 18 -4.96 16.82 -27.34
C ILE A 18 -3.43 16.79 -27.40
N LYS A 19 -2.86 17.20 -28.53
CA LYS A 19 -1.42 17.42 -28.65
C LYS A 19 -1.06 18.76 -28.03
N MET A 20 0.05 18.80 -27.31
CA MET A 20 0.62 20.04 -26.76
C MET A 20 1.59 20.62 -27.79
N ASN A 21 1.12 21.58 -28.58
CA ASN A 21 1.92 22.29 -29.59
C ASN A 21 2.55 23.54 -28.95
N GLU A 22 3.63 24.08 -29.52
CA GLU A 22 4.29 25.34 -29.09
C GLU A 22 3.33 26.55 -28.98
N ASN A 23 2.17 26.50 -29.65
CA ASN A 23 1.14 27.54 -29.64
C ASN A 23 0.18 27.49 -28.43
N LEU A 24 0.12 26.40 -27.66
CA LEU A 24 -0.51 26.43 -26.34
C LEU A 24 0.53 27.01 -25.38
N LEU A 25 0.31 28.24 -24.91
CA LEU A 25 1.09 28.93 -23.87
C LEU A 25 0.97 28.25 -22.49
N LEU A 26 1.12 26.92 -22.45
CA LEU A 26 1.31 26.17 -21.23
C LEU A 26 2.82 26.17 -20.96
N PRO A 27 3.29 26.45 -19.73
CA PRO A 27 4.72 26.44 -19.44
C PRO A 27 5.28 25.12 -19.93
N ALA A 28 6.27 25.21 -20.83
CA ALA A 28 6.83 24.10 -21.60
C ALA A 28 7.33 23.01 -20.65
N ASP A 29 6.43 22.13 -20.26
CA ASP A 29 6.76 20.92 -19.55
C ASP A 29 7.22 19.92 -20.61
N GLN A 30 8.54 19.87 -20.80
CA GLN A 30 9.19 18.99 -21.77
C GLN A 30 8.92 17.49 -21.51
N SER A 31 8.25 17.12 -20.41
CA SER A 31 7.94 15.74 -20.05
C SER A 31 6.64 15.17 -20.65
N ALA A 32 5.80 15.98 -21.30
CA ALA A 32 4.56 15.51 -21.93
C ALA A 32 4.27 16.17 -23.28
N THR A 33 4.02 15.36 -24.31
CA THR A 33 3.64 15.81 -25.67
C THR A 33 2.12 15.83 -25.89
N GLU A 34 1.37 15.21 -24.98
CA GLU A 34 -0.09 15.08 -25.03
C GLU A 34 -0.70 15.45 -23.68
N ALA A 35 -1.95 15.90 -23.71
CA ALA A 35 -2.71 16.21 -22.52
C ALA A 35 -4.16 15.70 -22.66
N LEU A 36 -4.76 15.36 -21.52
CA LEU A 36 -6.19 15.12 -21.43
C LEU A 36 -6.91 16.45 -21.21
N LEU A 37 -7.75 16.84 -22.16
CA LEU A 37 -8.66 17.98 -22.06
C LEU A 37 -9.97 17.51 -21.45
N LEU A 38 -10.22 17.89 -20.20
CA LEU A 38 -11.44 17.55 -19.46
C LEU A 38 -12.40 18.74 -19.41
N PRO A 39 -13.64 18.61 -19.90
CA PRO A 39 -14.66 19.62 -19.67
C PRO A 39 -15.03 19.68 -18.19
N THR A 40 -15.19 20.89 -17.67
CA THR A 40 -15.70 21.18 -16.32
C THR A 40 -16.89 22.13 -16.42
N GLU A 41 -17.65 22.30 -15.34
CA GLU A 41 -18.78 23.24 -15.33
C GLU A 41 -18.35 24.69 -15.62
N GLU A 42 -17.12 25.05 -15.23
CA GLU A 42 -16.57 26.40 -15.38
C GLU A 42 -15.61 26.54 -16.58
N GLY A 43 -15.46 25.50 -17.42
CA GLY A 43 -14.59 25.54 -18.59
C GLY A 43 -13.86 24.23 -18.89
N TYR A 44 -12.54 24.27 -18.92
CA TYR A 44 -11.71 23.10 -19.24
C TYR A 44 -10.53 22.97 -18.29
N LYS A 45 -10.21 21.72 -17.94
CA LYS A 45 -8.98 21.36 -17.26
C LYS A 45 -8.06 20.63 -18.23
N ILE A 46 -6.81 21.08 -18.32
CA ILE A 46 -5.79 20.44 -19.15
C ILE A 46 -4.86 19.65 -18.22
N ILE A 47 -4.78 18.34 -18.41
CA ILE A 47 -3.93 17.45 -17.60
C ILE A 47 -2.86 16.83 -18.49
N PRO A 48 -1.58 17.20 -18.35
CA PRO A 48 -0.50 16.60 -19.11
C PRO A 48 -0.41 15.08 -18.87
N LEU A 49 -0.28 14.31 -19.95
CA LEU A 49 -0.10 12.85 -19.91
C LEU A 49 1.37 12.53 -19.70
N ARG A 50 1.76 12.32 -18.43
CA ARG A 50 3.15 12.08 -18.03
C ARG A 50 3.34 10.63 -17.60
N ARG A 51 4.42 10.01 -18.10
CA ARG A 51 4.94 8.73 -17.57
C ARG A 51 5.80 8.98 -16.33
N ASP A 52 5.16 9.53 -15.29
CA ASP A 52 5.80 10.01 -14.07
C ASP A 52 5.56 9.13 -12.84
N LEU A 53 5.27 7.84 -13.07
CA LEU A 53 5.20 6.82 -12.02
C LEU A 53 6.54 6.72 -11.29
N LYS A 54 6.51 6.81 -9.96
CA LYS A 54 7.71 6.86 -9.09
C LYS A 54 7.88 5.63 -8.21
N LYS A 55 6.79 5.00 -7.78
CA LYS A 55 6.82 3.82 -6.91
C LYS A 55 5.90 2.74 -7.44
N ILE A 56 6.35 1.49 -7.41
CA ILE A 56 5.51 0.33 -7.75
C ILE A 56 5.51 -0.62 -6.56
N TYR A 57 4.35 -1.07 -6.17
CA TYR A 57 4.20 -2.19 -5.25
C TYR A 57 3.90 -3.46 -6.05
N ILE A 58 4.70 -4.50 -5.88
CA ILE A 58 4.53 -5.78 -6.55
C ILE A 58 4.13 -6.83 -5.52
N GLU A 59 2.96 -7.44 -5.73
CA GLU A 59 2.55 -8.65 -5.04
C GLU A 59 3.01 -9.87 -5.81
N VAL A 60 4.06 -10.51 -5.31
CA VAL A 60 4.63 -11.72 -5.92
C VAL A 60 3.87 -12.99 -5.50
N THR A 61 3.10 -12.93 -4.42
CA THR A 61 2.29 -14.05 -3.92
C THR A 61 1.24 -13.56 -2.93
N THR A 62 0.11 -14.24 -2.87
CA THR A 62 -0.91 -14.10 -1.80
C THR A 62 -0.82 -15.22 -0.77
N LEU A 63 0.06 -16.20 -0.99
CA LEU A 63 0.37 -17.25 -0.02
C LEU A 63 1.28 -16.72 1.09
N CYS A 64 1.06 -17.20 2.31
CA CYS A 64 1.84 -16.84 3.49
C CYS A 64 1.84 -18.00 4.49
N ASN A 65 2.96 -18.17 5.17
CA ASN A 65 3.18 -19.23 6.17
C ASN A 65 2.60 -18.91 7.55
N PHE A 66 2.12 -17.69 7.79
CA PHE A 66 1.40 -17.31 9.00
C PHE A 66 -0.11 -17.24 8.77
N SER A 67 -0.87 -17.29 9.86
CA SER A 67 -2.34 -17.20 9.90
C SER A 67 -2.80 -16.12 10.89
N CYS A 68 -2.24 -14.91 10.76
CA CYS A 68 -2.50 -13.81 11.70
C CYS A 68 -3.99 -13.47 11.79
N THR A 69 -4.49 -13.22 12.99
CA THR A 69 -5.88 -12.82 13.28
C THR A 69 -6.26 -11.51 12.60
N THR A 70 -5.30 -10.59 12.46
CA THR A 70 -5.46 -9.27 11.83
C THR A 70 -5.36 -9.29 10.30
N CYS A 71 -5.11 -10.45 9.70
CA CYS A 71 -4.85 -10.53 8.27
C CYS A 71 -6.14 -10.41 7.46
N ILE A 72 -6.08 -9.67 6.35
CA ILE A 72 -7.14 -9.61 5.33
C ILE A 72 -7.54 -11.00 4.82
N ARG A 73 -6.63 -11.98 4.88
CA ARG A 73 -6.84 -13.36 4.43
C ARG A 73 -7.98 -14.07 5.17
N ASN A 74 -8.38 -13.58 6.35
CA ASN A 74 -9.56 -14.06 7.08
C ASN A 74 -10.90 -13.68 6.41
N SER A 75 -10.86 -12.75 5.46
CA SER A 75 -12.03 -12.21 4.74
C SER A 75 -11.93 -12.38 3.22
N TRP A 76 -10.95 -13.15 2.77
CA TRP A 76 -10.54 -13.29 1.36
C TRP A 76 -11.56 -14.02 0.52
N GLN A 77 -11.78 -13.54 -0.71
CA GLN A 77 -12.75 -14.13 -1.63
C GLN A 77 -12.13 -14.57 -2.97
N ASP A 78 -10.91 -14.13 -3.27
CA ASP A 78 -10.24 -14.41 -4.55
C ASP A 78 -9.39 -15.70 -4.52
N GLU A 79 -9.02 -16.18 -5.70
CA GLU A 79 -8.02 -17.26 -5.82
C GLU A 79 -6.65 -16.79 -5.34
N MET A 80 -5.98 -17.63 -4.54
CA MET A 80 -4.61 -17.39 -4.08
C MET A 80 -3.59 -17.97 -5.06
N GLY A 81 -2.44 -17.33 -5.20
CA GLY A 81 -1.42 -17.77 -6.12
C GLY A 81 -0.09 -17.03 -6.00
N MET A 82 0.79 -17.36 -6.93
CA MET A 82 2.15 -16.82 -7.06
C MET A 82 2.34 -16.21 -8.45
N MET A 83 3.20 -15.21 -8.54
CA MET A 83 3.51 -14.55 -9.80
C MET A 83 4.38 -15.45 -10.68
N GLU A 84 3.86 -15.83 -11.83
CA GLU A 84 4.63 -16.54 -12.83
C GLU A 84 5.82 -15.71 -13.33
N TRP A 85 6.94 -16.37 -13.58
CA TRP A 85 8.14 -15.68 -14.06
C TRP A 85 7.89 -14.93 -15.38
N ALA A 86 7.07 -15.49 -16.27
CA ALA A 86 6.73 -14.84 -17.53
C ALA A 86 6.03 -13.48 -17.33
N THR A 87 5.15 -13.37 -16.33
CA THR A 87 4.51 -12.10 -15.96
C THR A 87 5.54 -11.12 -15.40
N PHE A 88 6.39 -11.59 -14.49
CA PHE A 88 7.45 -10.76 -13.90
C PHE A 88 8.47 -10.29 -14.94
N GLU A 89 8.86 -11.14 -15.89
CA GLU A 89 9.82 -10.80 -16.95
C GLU A 89 9.27 -9.70 -17.87
N LYS A 90 7.99 -9.77 -18.24
CA LYS A 90 7.32 -8.69 -18.99
C LYS A 90 7.31 -7.39 -18.19
N LEU A 91 6.94 -7.44 -16.91
CA LEU A 91 6.96 -6.28 -16.04
C LEU A 91 8.37 -5.68 -15.96
N LEU A 92 9.38 -6.51 -15.74
CA LEU A 92 10.79 -6.14 -15.63
C LEU A 92 11.29 -5.40 -16.88
N GLN A 93 10.89 -5.83 -18.08
CA GLN A 93 11.22 -5.15 -19.33
C GLN A 93 10.63 -3.73 -19.37
N GLN A 94 9.39 -3.58 -18.93
CA GLN A 94 8.66 -2.30 -18.92
C GLN A 94 9.20 -1.32 -17.87
N LEU A 95 9.79 -1.79 -16.76
CA LEU A 95 10.36 -0.91 -15.72
C LEU A 95 11.45 0.02 -16.30
N LYS A 96 12.22 -0.45 -17.29
CA LYS A 96 13.28 0.33 -17.95
C LYS A 96 12.74 1.52 -18.74
N GLU A 97 11.46 1.46 -19.13
CA GLU A 97 10.80 2.49 -19.93
C GLU A 97 10.19 3.60 -19.07
N LEU A 98 10.33 3.50 -17.74
CA LEU A 98 9.79 4.45 -16.77
C LEU A 98 10.92 5.33 -16.21
N PRO A 99 11.20 6.49 -16.81
CA PRO A 99 12.38 7.29 -16.48
C PRO A 99 12.36 7.90 -15.07
N ASN A 100 11.17 7.98 -14.45
CA ASN A 100 10.97 8.56 -13.12
C ASN A 100 10.76 7.49 -12.04
N LEU A 101 10.84 6.19 -12.40
CA LEU A 101 10.66 5.13 -11.42
C LEU A 101 11.86 5.11 -10.47
N GLU A 102 11.58 5.29 -9.19
CA GLU A 102 12.58 5.40 -8.14
C GLU A 102 12.64 4.12 -7.30
N CYS A 103 11.48 3.51 -7.03
CA CYS A 103 11.36 2.44 -6.04
C CYS A 103 10.40 1.32 -6.47
N VAL A 104 10.82 0.08 -6.23
CA VAL A 104 9.96 -1.11 -6.30
C VAL A 104 9.85 -1.73 -4.92
N HIS A 105 8.63 -1.82 -4.41
CA HIS A 105 8.33 -2.40 -3.11
C HIS A 105 7.70 -3.78 -3.28
N PHE A 106 8.36 -4.82 -2.75
CA PHE A 106 7.83 -6.18 -2.71
C PHE A 106 6.96 -6.35 -1.47
N GLY A 107 5.66 -6.54 -1.66
CA GLY A 107 4.68 -6.63 -0.58
C GLY A 107 3.36 -7.22 -1.07
N GLY A 108 2.24 -6.81 -0.49
CA GLY A 108 0.92 -7.37 -0.83
C GLY A 108 0.31 -8.09 0.35
N PHE A 109 -0.61 -9.02 0.06
CA PHE A 109 -1.37 -9.71 1.10
C PHE A 109 -0.84 -11.13 1.42
N GLY A 110 0.27 -11.53 0.83
CA GLY A 110 1.03 -12.74 1.15
C GLY A 110 2.39 -12.45 1.83
N GLU A 111 3.26 -13.45 1.88
CA GLU A 111 4.65 -13.32 2.35
C GLU A 111 5.61 -13.38 1.14
N PRO A 112 6.22 -12.26 0.72
CA PRO A 112 7.10 -12.25 -0.45
C PRO A 112 8.22 -13.28 -0.38
N MET A 113 8.78 -13.54 0.80
CA MET A 113 9.87 -14.51 0.97
C MET A 113 9.44 -15.98 0.81
N SER A 114 8.14 -16.28 0.76
CA SER A 114 7.65 -17.63 0.45
C SER A 114 7.66 -17.93 -1.05
N HIS A 115 7.86 -16.91 -1.91
CA HIS A 115 7.93 -17.12 -3.35
C HIS A 115 9.29 -17.75 -3.73
N PRO A 116 9.32 -18.88 -4.46
CA PRO A 116 10.56 -19.63 -4.71
C PRO A 116 11.62 -18.83 -5.50
N ARG A 117 11.19 -17.82 -6.25
CA ARG A 117 12.05 -16.95 -7.07
C ARG A 117 12.23 -15.54 -6.52
N ILE A 118 11.89 -15.29 -5.25
CA ILE A 118 11.97 -13.93 -4.68
C ILE A 118 13.35 -13.29 -4.86
N PHE A 119 14.43 -14.03 -4.60
CA PHE A 119 15.79 -13.51 -4.76
C PHE A 119 16.15 -13.19 -6.21
N ASP A 120 15.67 -13.99 -7.18
CA ASP A 120 15.86 -13.71 -8.60
C ASP A 120 15.16 -12.41 -9.00
N MET A 121 13.93 -12.21 -8.50
CA MET A 121 13.13 -11.02 -8.76
C MET A 121 13.76 -9.76 -8.15
N LEU A 122 14.19 -9.83 -6.88
CA LEU A 122 14.90 -8.75 -6.22
C LEU A 122 16.19 -8.40 -6.99
N LYS A 123 16.97 -9.41 -7.40
CA LYS A 123 18.22 -9.18 -8.13
C LYS A 123 17.97 -8.51 -9.47
N ALA A 124 16.98 -9.01 -10.22
CA ALA A 124 16.64 -8.51 -11.53
C ALA A 124 16.22 -7.03 -11.51
N VAL A 125 15.47 -6.61 -10.48
CA VAL A 125 15.11 -5.19 -10.29
C VAL A 125 16.35 -4.37 -9.90
N LYS A 126 17.20 -4.90 -9.01
CA LYS A 126 18.38 -4.16 -8.51
C LYS A 126 19.41 -3.92 -9.61
N ASP A 127 19.56 -4.89 -10.51
CA ASP A 127 20.42 -4.79 -11.69
C ASP A 127 20.00 -3.65 -12.65
N GLN A 128 18.77 -3.12 -12.53
CA GLN A 128 18.32 -1.92 -13.27
C GLN A 128 18.62 -0.61 -12.54
N GLY A 129 19.28 -0.65 -11.38
CA GLY A 129 19.61 0.52 -10.57
C GLY A 129 18.45 1.06 -9.74
N LEU A 130 17.32 0.34 -9.67
CA LEU A 130 16.15 0.75 -8.91
C LEU A 130 16.34 0.49 -7.40
N ARG A 131 15.73 1.35 -6.58
CA ARG A 131 15.63 1.12 -5.14
C ARG A 131 14.63 -0.01 -4.88
N ILE A 132 14.96 -0.89 -3.94
CA ILE A 132 14.10 -2.01 -3.56
C ILE A 132 13.78 -1.95 -2.08
N GLU A 133 12.49 -2.05 -1.78
CA GLU A 133 11.96 -2.23 -0.43
C GLU A 133 11.20 -3.56 -0.37
N MET A 134 11.15 -4.19 0.80
CA MET A 134 10.35 -5.38 1.02
C MET A 134 9.72 -5.37 2.40
N ILE A 135 8.47 -5.81 2.51
CA ILE A 135 7.84 -6.15 3.79
C ILE A 135 7.84 -7.68 3.98
N THR A 136 8.11 -8.14 5.20
CA THR A 136 8.09 -9.56 5.55
C THR A 136 7.64 -9.78 7.00
N ASN A 137 7.11 -10.96 7.29
CA ASN A 137 6.85 -11.41 8.65
C ASN A 137 8.15 -11.81 9.41
N GLY A 138 9.29 -11.89 8.71
CA GLY A 138 10.61 -12.14 9.28
C GLY A 138 10.93 -13.61 9.58
N SER A 139 10.01 -14.55 9.37
CA SER A 139 10.24 -15.98 9.67
C SER A 139 11.25 -16.63 8.72
N PHE A 140 11.37 -16.13 7.50
CA PHE A 140 12.30 -16.65 6.49
C PHE A 140 13.70 -16.02 6.56
N LEU A 141 13.97 -15.13 7.52
CA LEU A 141 15.27 -14.49 7.72
C LEU A 141 16.26 -15.41 8.45
N ASN A 142 16.49 -16.61 7.92
CA ASN A 142 17.59 -17.47 8.36
C ASN A 142 18.95 -16.94 7.87
N ALA A 143 20.05 -17.51 8.37
CA ALA A 143 21.41 -17.03 8.05
C ALA A 143 21.70 -16.95 6.55
N GLU A 144 21.30 -17.98 5.78
CA GLU A 144 21.51 -18.02 4.32
C GLU A 144 20.75 -16.89 3.62
N ASN A 145 19.48 -16.68 3.96
CA ASN A 145 18.65 -15.64 3.36
C ASN A 145 19.11 -14.25 3.77
N ILE A 146 19.54 -14.05 5.03
CA ILE A 146 20.12 -12.79 5.48
C ILE A 146 21.38 -12.47 4.67
N GLU A 147 22.29 -13.42 4.49
CA GLU A 147 23.49 -13.20 3.68
C GLU A 147 23.15 -12.79 2.25
N LYS A 148 22.15 -13.45 1.64
CA LYS A 148 21.66 -13.08 0.31
C LYS A 148 21.14 -11.64 0.29
N LEU A 149 20.34 -11.24 1.29
CA LEU A 149 19.78 -9.88 1.41
C LEU A 149 20.81 -8.79 1.74
N VAL A 150 21.95 -9.14 2.34
CA VAL A 150 23.04 -8.18 2.58
C VAL A 150 23.93 -8.06 1.35
N LYS A 151 24.17 -9.17 0.63
CA LYS A 151 24.94 -9.21 -0.63
C LYS A 151 24.19 -8.59 -1.80
N LEU A 152 22.87 -8.77 -1.85
CA LEU A 152 21.95 -8.07 -2.74
C LEU A 152 21.47 -6.85 -1.95
N PRO A 153 22.03 -5.64 -2.15
CA PRO A 153 21.82 -4.53 -1.23
C PRO A 153 20.39 -3.97 -1.35
N LEU A 154 19.44 -4.70 -0.77
CA LEU A 154 18.07 -4.29 -0.54
C LEU A 154 18.10 -2.98 0.23
N ASP A 155 17.36 -1.98 -0.19
CA ASP A 155 17.49 -0.64 0.39
C ASP A 155 16.72 -0.55 1.71
N GLY A 156 15.57 -1.20 1.80
CA GLY A 156 14.75 -1.25 3.02
C GLY A 156 14.08 -2.60 3.23
N ILE A 157 14.02 -3.04 4.48
CA ILE A 157 13.24 -4.19 4.92
C ILE A 157 12.35 -3.79 6.08
N PHE A 158 11.04 -4.02 5.94
CA PHE A 158 10.03 -3.77 6.95
C PHE A 158 9.59 -5.11 7.55
N ILE A 159 9.75 -5.26 8.86
CA ILE A 159 9.38 -6.49 9.57
C ILE A 159 8.14 -6.21 10.41
N SER A 160 7.09 -6.95 10.11
CA SER A 160 5.82 -6.82 10.84
C SER A 160 5.91 -7.47 12.23
N LEU A 161 5.78 -6.64 13.27
CA LEU A 161 5.93 -7.01 14.67
C LEU A 161 4.78 -6.40 15.49
N ASP A 162 3.71 -7.17 15.70
CA ASP A 162 2.43 -6.69 16.26
C ASP A 162 2.34 -6.75 17.80
N GLY A 163 3.49 -6.89 18.48
CA GLY A 163 3.61 -6.93 19.94
C GLY A 163 5.07 -7.03 20.39
N PRO A 164 5.44 -6.50 21.57
CA PRO A 164 6.82 -6.58 22.07
C PRO A 164 7.11 -7.82 22.91
N ASP A 165 6.10 -8.63 23.22
CA ASP A 165 6.19 -9.82 24.06
C ASP A 165 5.49 -11.02 23.40
N GLU A 166 5.80 -12.22 23.91
CA GLU A 166 5.28 -13.49 23.39
C GLU A 166 3.75 -13.58 23.45
N GLU A 167 3.11 -13.09 24.51
CA GLU A 167 1.67 -13.26 24.70
C GLU A 167 0.87 -12.59 23.58
N GLU A 168 1.00 -11.27 23.41
CA GLU A 168 0.22 -10.52 22.43
C GLU A 168 0.64 -10.84 20.99
N TYR A 169 1.96 -10.99 20.75
CA TYR A 169 2.43 -11.34 19.42
C TYR A 169 1.93 -12.72 19.01
N ASN A 170 2.03 -13.73 19.87
CA ASN A 170 1.65 -15.09 19.52
C ASN A 170 0.13 -15.20 19.34
N GLU A 171 -0.65 -14.48 20.13
CA GLU A 171 -2.10 -14.39 19.93
C GLU A 171 -2.46 -13.71 18.60
N ILE A 172 -1.81 -12.60 18.24
CA ILE A 172 -2.12 -11.89 17.00
C ILE A 172 -1.63 -12.66 15.77
N ARG A 173 -0.38 -13.11 15.80
CA ARG A 173 0.36 -13.65 14.64
C ARG A 173 0.25 -15.17 14.53
N GLN A 174 -0.28 -15.83 15.57
CA GLN A 174 -0.48 -17.28 15.64
C GLN A 174 0.84 -18.05 15.50
N THR A 175 1.92 -17.49 16.03
CA THR A 175 3.29 -18.03 15.95
C THR A 175 4.19 -17.40 17.00
N ASP A 176 5.34 -18.02 17.29
CA ASP A 176 6.28 -17.54 18.31
C ASP A 176 7.08 -16.31 17.81
N ILE A 177 7.12 -15.26 18.63
CA ILE A 177 7.93 -14.05 18.40
C ILE A 177 9.44 -14.33 18.49
N SER A 178 9.85 -15.27 19.34
CA SER A 178 11.26 -15.47 19.71
C SER A 178 12.16 -15.75 18.50
N PRO A 179 11.80 -16.65 17.56
CA PRO A 179 12.55 -16.85 16.31
C PRO A 179 12.64 -15.59 15.45
N VAL A 180 11.57 -14.78 15.38
CA VAL A 180 11.54 -13.56 14.57
C VAL A 180 12.49 -12.52 15.14
N VAL A 181 12.45 -12.28 16.46
CA VAL A 181 13.38 -11.36 17.13
C VAL A 181 14.83 -11.83 16.99
N ALA A 182 15.08 -13.15 17.10
CA ALA A 182 16.41 -13.70 16.87
C ALA A 182 16.90 -13.45 15.44
N ASN A 183 16.03 -13.62 14.44
CA ASN A 183 16.36 -13.34 13.04
C ASN A 183 16.68 -11.85 12.80
N ILE A 184 15.94 -10.93 13.42
CA ILE A 184 16.23 -9.48 13.33
C ILE A 184 17.59 -9.15 13.93
N ARG A 185 17.93 -9.76 15.08
CA ARG A 185 19.27 -9.61 15.68
C ARG A 185 20.36 -10.15 14.77
N ALA A 186 20.15 -11.33 14.17
CA ALA A 186 21.09 -11.93 13.23
C ALA A 186 21.31 -11.05 11.98
N LEU A 187 20.24 -10.44 11.45
CA LEU A 187 20.33 -9.49 10.33
C LEU A 187 21.28 -8.34 10.64
N ASN A 188 21.12 -7.69 11.80
CA ASN A 188 22.00 -6.59 12.18
C ASN A 188 23.43 -7.02 12.46
N SER A 189 23.64 -8.18 13.10
CA SER A 189 24.98 -8.73 13.31
C SER A 189 25.71 -9.00 11.99
N ILE A 190 25.03 -9.57 10.99
CA ILE A 190 25.61 -9.83 9.67
C ILE A 190 25.89 -8.53 8.91
N LYS A 191 24.98 -7.54 8.99
CA LYS A 191 25.21 -6.21 8.43
C LYS A 191 26.47 -5.55 9.02
N GLU A 192 26.65 -5.62 10.33
CA GLU A 192 27.83 -5.09 11.03
C GLU A 192 29.11 -5.79 10.61
N ALA A 193 29.10 -7.13 10.56
CA ALA A 193 30.24 -7.92 10.09
C ALA A 193 30.61 -7.60 8.63
N ALA A 194 29.61 -7.35 7.79
CA ALA A 194 29.79 -6.93 6.40
C ALA A 194 30.08 -5.42 6.23
N GLN A 195 30.13 -4.65 7.33
CA GLN A 195 30.23 -3.18 7.32
C GLN A 195 29.16 -2.49 6.45
N SER A 196 28.00 -3.12 6.31
CA SER A 196 26.87 -2.65 5.53
C SER A 196 25.87 -1.90 6.41
N LYS A 197 25.33 -0.79 5.89
CA LYS A 197 24.16 -0.13 6.48
C LYS A 197 22.84 -0.73 5.98
N LEU A 198 22.89 -1.49 4.88
CA LEU A 198 21.73 -2.01 4.16
C LEU A 198 21.50 -3.51 4.46
N PRO A 199 20.23 -3.97 4.46
CA PRO A 199 19.02 -3.16 4.31
C PRO A 199 18.70 -2.28 5.52
N GLU A 200 18.13 -1.09 5.30
CA GLU A 200 17.59 -0.30 6.40
C GLU A 200 16.41 -1.04 7.04
N LEU A 201 16.43 -1.18 8.36
CA LEU A 201 15.41 -1.94 9.09
C LEU A 201 14.28 -1.01 9.54
N GLY A 202 13.05 -1.33 9.12
CA GLY A 202 11.82 -0.79 9.65
C GLY A 202 11.01 -1.85 10.39
N ILE A 203 10.20 -1.41 11.35
CA ILE A 203 9.20 -2.23 12.03
C ILE A 203 7.81 -1.72 11.67
N GLU A 204 6.88 -2.62 11.38
CA GLU A 204 5.47 -2.27 11.17
C GLU A 204 4.61 -2.91 12.27
N PHE A 205 3.69 -2.13 12.81
CA PHE A 205 2.85 -2.49 13.94
C PHE A 205 1.39 -2.15 13.67
N VAL A 206 0.54 -3.18 13.65
CA VAL A 206 -0.91 -3.05 13.61
C VAL A 206 -1.43 -2.78 15.02
N ALA A 207 -1.86 -1.55 15.24
CA ALA A 207 -2.39 -1.07 16.49
C ALA A 207 -3.87 -1.43 16.66
N MET A 208 -4.18 -2.01 17.81
CA MET A 208 -5.48 -2.46 18.28
C MET A 208 -5.69 -2.01 19.72
N LYS A 209 -6.94 -1.89 20.20
CA LYS A 209 -7.21 -1.60 21.62
C LYS A 209 -6.44 -2.54 22.55
N LYS A 210 -6.36 -3.83 22.21
CA LYS A 210 -5.65 -4.83 23.01
C LYS A 210 -4.14 -4.62 23.13
N ASN A 211 -3.43 -4.19 22.08
CA ASN A 211 -1.95 -4.13 22.08
C ASN A 211 -1.39 -2.70 22.14
N PHE A 212 -2.20 -1.66 21.91
CA PHE A 212 -1.71 -0.28 21.76
C PHE A 212 -0.99 0.24 23.01
N HIS A 213 -1.46 -0.18 24.20
CA HIS A 213 -0.85 0.16 25.47
C HIS A 213 0.62 -0.32 25.60
N LYS A 214 1.04 -1.27 24.77
CA LYS A 214 2.43 -1.76 24.68
C LYS A 214 3.29 -1.05 23.64
N LEU A 215 2.75 -0.10 22.87
CA LEU A 215 3.50 0.60 21.80
C LEU A 215 4.82 1.20 22.29
N THR A 216 4.85 1.78 23.50
CA THR A 216 6.10 2.33 24.06
C THR A 216 7.17 1.26 24.28
N LYS A 217 6.77 0.04 24.69
CA LYS A 217 7.71 -1.09 24.83
C LYS A 217 8.18 -1.58 23.46
N LEU A 218 7.29 -1.62 22.47
CA LEU A 218 7.66 -1.97 21.10
C LEU A 218 8.65 -0.97 20.49
N ILE A 219 8.48 0.33 20.75
CA ILE A 219 9.44 1.35 20.32
C ILE A 219 10.81 1.11 20.95
N ARG A 220 10.87 0.76 22.25
CA ARG A 220 12.13 0.40 22.92
C ARG A 220 12.76 -0.86 22.32
N LEU A 221 11.98 -1.91 22.11
CA LEU A 221 12.44 -3.11 21.43
C LEU A 221 12.97 -2.80 20.03
N SER A 222 12.30 -1.91 19.28
CA SER A 222 12.73 -1.49 17.95
C SER A 222 14.09 -0.78 17.97
N LEU A 223 14.34 0.06 19.00
CA LEU A 223 15.66 0.67 19.23
C LEU A 223 16.73 -0.37 19.54
N ASP A 224 16.43 -1.34 20.40
CA ASP A 224 17.35 -2.44 20.75
C ASP A 224 17.65 -3.35 19.55
N LEU A 225 16.70 -3.44 18.62
CA LEU A 225 16.84 -4.12 17.34
C LEU A 225 17.45 -3.23 16.25
N LYS A 226 17.90 -2.02 16.58
CA LYS A 226 18.54 -1.07 15.66
C LYS A 226 17.68 -0.73 14.44
N ALA A 227 16.36 -0.72 14.59
CA ALA A 227 15.44 -0.22 13.58
C ALA A 227 15.58 1.31 13.43
N ARG A 228 15.32 1.81 12.22
CA ARG A 228 15.33 3.24 11.87
C ARG A 228 13.94 3.84 11.77
N LYS A 229 12.94 2.99 11.51
CA LYS A 229 11.55 3.42 11.37
C LYS A 229 10.62 2.46 12.09
N VAL A 230 9.61 3.01 12.76
CA VAL A 230 8.43 2.28 13.23
C VAL A 230 7.22 2.87 12.52
N ILE A 231 6.46 2.06 11.81
CA ILE A 231 5.20 2.44 11.19
C ILE A 231 4.09 1.86 12.04
N VAL A 232 3.29 2.73 12.64
CA VAL A 232 2.08 2.35 13.35
C VAL A 232 0.91 2.52 12.40
N THR A 233 0.06 1.50 12.30
CA THR A 233 -1.15 1.52 11.48
C THR A 233 -2.32 1.00 12.30
N ASN A 234 -3.47 1.68 12.26
CA ASN A 234 -4.63 1.13 12.98
C ASN A 234 -5.17 -0.10 12.24
N VAL A 235 -5.72 -1.02 13.01
CA VAL A 235 -6.36 -2.21 12.48
C VAL A 235 -7.55 -1.85 11.56
N LEU A 236 -7.60 -2.47 10.38
CA LEU A 236 -8.84 -2.59 9.61
C LEU A 236 -9.52 -3.89 10.02
N PRO A 237 -10.72 -3.86 10.61
CA PRO A 237 -11.42 -5.08 10.97
C PRO A 237 -11.80 -5.90 9.73
N TYR A 238 -11.42 -7.18 9.72
CA TYR A 238 -11.76 -8.14 8.66
C TYR A 238 -12.72 -9.24 9.12
N ASN A 239 -13.01 -9.30 10.41
CA ASN A 239 -13.99 -10.20 11.01
C ASN A 239 -14.76 -9.44 12.11
N GLU A 240 -15.82 -10.08 12.62
CA GLU A 240 -16.70 -9.51 13.64
C GLU A 240 -15.96 -9.19 14.95
N GLU A 241 -15.05 -10.06 15.38
CA GLU A 241 -14.31 -9.91 16.64
C GLU A 241 -13.41 -8.67 16.66
N MET A 242 -12.86 -8.28 15.50
CA MET A 242 -11.98 -7.12 15.37
C MET A 242 -12.71 -5.77 15.39
N LYS A 243 -14.04 -5.73 15.32
CA LYS A 243 -14.80 -4.46 15.26
C LYS A 243 -14.53 -3.57 16.47
N ASP A 244 -14.43 -4.19 17.64
CA ASP A 244 -14.26 -3.48 18.91
C ASP A 244 -12.81 -3.09 19.18
N GLU A 245 -11.87 -3.54 18.33
CA GLU A 245 -10.43 -3.34 18.48
C GLU A 245 -9.90 -2.08 17.78
N ILE A 246 -10.76 -1.31 17.09
CA ILE A 246 -10.36 -0.09 16.40
C ILE A 246 -9.87 0.99 17.38
N LEU A 247 -8.91 1.82 16.98
CA LEU A 247 -8.42 2.94 17.80
C LEU A 247 -8.87 4.30 17.30
N TYR A 248 -9.46 4.36 16.10
CA TYR A 248 -9.79 5.61 15.43
C TYR A 248 -11.15 6.22 15.84
N ASP A 249 -11.66 5.81 17.01
CA ASP A 249 -12.75 6.42 17.78
C ASP A 249 -12.24 7.26 18.98
N LEU A 250 -10.92 7.28 19.22
CA LEU A 250 -10.30 7.91 20.38
C LEU A 250 -9.93 9.38 20.13
N ASP A 251 -9.81 10.17 21.20
CA ASP A 251 -9.28 11.53 21.08
C ASP A 251 -7.74 11.55 21.01
N ASP A 252 -7.20 12.04 19.89
CA ASP A 252 -5.76 12.15 19.59
C ASP A 252 -4.95 12.93 20.66
N THR A 253 -5.61 13.80 21.43
CA THR A 253 -4.97 14.74 22.37
C THR A 253 -4.36 14.07 23.60
N LEU A 254 -4.66 12.79 23.83
CA LEU A 254 -4.19 12.03 25.00
C LEU A 254 -2.96 11.15 24.71
N ILE A 255 -2.58 11.00 23.44
CA ILE A 255 -1.52 10.07 23.02
C ILE A 255 -0.18 10.82 22.93
N ASN A 256 0.40 11.10 24.08
CA ASN A 256 1.66 11.82 24.20
C ASN A 256 2.86 10.85 24.22
N HIS A 257 2.97 9.93 23.25
CA HIS A 257 4.10 8.99 23.17
C HIS A 257 5.37 9.61 22.53
N GLY A 258 5.27 10.83 22.01
CA GLY A 258 6.34 11.48 21.25
C GLY A 258 7.32 12.34 22.05
N LYS A 259 7.08 12.58 23.34
CA LYS A 259 8.00 13.42 24.14
C LYS A 259 9.29 12.70 24.57
N ASP A 260 9.28 11.37 24.62
CA ASP A 260 10.44 10.56 25.03
C ASP A 260 11.30 10.06 23.84
N THR A 261 10.92 10.33 22.60
CA THR A 261 11.61 9.85 21.37
C THR A 261 12.52 10.88 20.70
N ILE A 262 12.59 12.11 21.22
CA ILE A 262 13.28 13.25 20.58
C ILE A 262 14.83 13.14 20.63
N LEU A 263 15.39 12.09 21.25
CA LEU A 263 16.85 11.89 21.40
C LEU A 263 17.43 10.70 20.63
N VAL A 264 16.64 9.96 19.86
CA VAL A 264 17.08 8.73 19.15
C VAL A 264 16.79 8.81 17.66
N ASP A 265 17.72 8.33 16.84
CA ASP A 265 17.67 8.32 15.36
C ASP A 265 16.69 7.23 14.83
N LEU A 266 15.47 7.26 15.37
CA LEU A 266 14.31 6.41 15.08
C LEU A 266 13.09 7.29 14.76
N LEU A 267 12.52 7.10 13.58
CA LEU A 267 11.28 7.76 13.17
C LEU A 267 10.07 6.88 13.48
N ALA A 268 9.21 7.29 14.41
CA ALA A 268 7.90 6.67 14.62
C ALA A 268 6.81 7.41 13.84
N GLN A 269 6.25 6.78 12.81
CA GLN A 269 5.13 7.29 12.02
C GLN A 269 3.82 6.82 12.64
N MET A 270 3.02 7.77 13.13
CA MET A 270 1.72 7.51 13.78
C MET A 270 0.55 7.79 12.82
N PRO A 271 -0.53 6.99 12.88
CA PRO A 271 -1.79 7.33 12.23
C PRO A 271 -2.56 8.33 13.10
N TYR A 272 -3.63 8.90 12.55
CA TYR A 272 -4.63 9.59 13.35
C TYR A 272 -5.51 8.56 14.07
N MET A 273 -5.95 8.88 15.28
CA MET A 273 -6.91 8.12 16.07
C MET A 273 -8.30 8.76 16.05
N LYS A 274 -8.51 9.80 15.24
CA LYS A 274 -9.81 10.40 15.00
C LYS A 274 -9.95 10.88 13.57
N ILE A 275 -11.16 10.81 13.02
CA ILE A 275 -11.46 11.41 11.71
C ILE A 275 -11.15 12.91 11.77
N ARG A 276 -10.48 13.38 10.71
CA ARG A 276 -10.22 14.79 10.45
C ARG A 276 -10.71 15.18 9.05
N THR A 277 -10.83 16.48 8.81
CA THR A 277 -11.31 17.03 7.54
C THR A 277 -10.30 16.88 6.40
N ASP A 278 -8.99 16.79 6.70
CA ASP A 278 -7.97 16.60 5.69
C ASP A 278 -8.08 15.21 5.02
N ARG A 279 -7.95 15.21 3.70
CA ARG A 279 -8.04 14.00 2.87
C ARG A 279 -6.95 14.01 1.81
N GLN A 280 -6.08 13.01 1.85
CA GLN A 280 -4.92 12.90 0.97
C GLN A 280 -4.68 11.45 0.59
N CYS A 281 -4.68 11.13 -0.71
CA CYS A 281 -4.37 9.78 -1.17
C CYS A 281 -2.86 9.63 -1.38
N LYS A 282 -2.20 8.88 -0.50
CA LYS A 282 -0.75 8.62 -0.57
C LYS A 282 -0.31 8.00 -1.89
N PHE A 283 -1.09 7.10 -2.48
CA PHE A 283 -0.79 6.52 -3.79
C PHE A 283 -0.77 7.56 -4.92
N VAL A 284 -1.60 8.59 -4.85
CA VAL A 284 -1.59 9.68 -5.84
C VAL A 284 -0.44 10.66 -5.57
N GLU A 285 -0.18 10.99 -4.30
CA GLU A 285 0.91 11.89 -3.90
C GLU A 285 2.29 11.30 -4.24
N ASP A 286 2.51 10.03 -3.89
CA ASP A 286 3.75 9.30 -4.13
C ASP A 286 3.88 8.84 -5.60
N LYS A 287 2.86 9.08 -6.43
CA LYS A 287 2.75 8.58 -7.81
C LYS A 287 3.06 7.08 -7.87
N ALA A 288 2.26 6.32 -7.13
CA ALA A 288 2.43 4.90 -6.95
C ALA A 288 1.31 4.08 -7.62
N ALA A 289 1.63 2.86 -8.00
CA ALA A 289 0.68 1.86 -8.50
C ALA A 289 0.96 0.50 -7.85
N THR A 290 -0.03 -0.38 -7.87
CA THR A 290 0.09 -1.75 -7.35
C THR A 290 -0.12 -2.77 -8.45
N ILE A 291 0.61 -3.87 -8.40
CA ILE A 291 0.54 -4.96 -9.38
C ILE A 291 0.30 -6.27 -8.63
N THR A 292 -0.77 -6.96 -8.98
CA THR A 292 -1.12 -8.28 -8.40
C THR A 292 -0.19 -9.37 -8.91
N PHE A 293 -0.26 -10.56 -8.31
CA PHE A 293 0.51 -11.71 -8.79
C PHE A 293 0.16 -12.16 -10.22
N ARG A 294 -1.04 -11.83 -10.73
CA ARG A 294 -1.45 -12.10 -12.12
C ARG A 294 -1.10 -10.97 -13.10
N GLY A 295 -0.50 -9.88 -12.61
CA GLY A 295 -0.11 -8.74 -13.43
C GLY A 295 -1.20 -7.69 -13.64
N GLU A 296 -2.34 -7.80 -12.95
CA GLU A 296 -3.35 -6.74 -12.97
C GLU A 296 -2.82 -5.49 -12.26
N VAL A 297 -3.05 -4.32 -12.86
CA VAL A 297 -2.64 -3.02 -12.31
C VAL A 297 -3.82 -2.39 -11.59
N ALA A 298 -3.74 -2.32 -10.27
CA ALA A 298 -4.67 -1.60 -9.43
C ALA A 298 -4.05 -0.28 -8.94
N PRO A 299 -4.88 0.73 -8.58
CA PRO A 299 -4.37 2.03 -8.15
C PRO A 299 -3.85 2.05 -6.70
N CYS A 300 -4.23 1.08 -5.87
CA CYS A 300 -3.79 0.96 -4.48
C CYS A 300 -4.04 -0.45 -3.92
N TYR A 301 -3.43 -0.75 -2.76
CA TYR A 301 -3.58 -2.04 -2.09
C TYR A 301 -5.03 -2.45 -1.84
N ALA A 302 -5.86 -1.51 -1.39
CA ALA A 302 -7.26 -1.77 -1.07
C ALA A 302 -8.10 -2.21 -2.28
N LEU A 303 -7.63 -1.98 -3.51
CA LEU A 303 -8.37 -2.29 -4.74
C LEU A 303 -7.73 -3.42 -5.55
N MET A 304 -6.79 -4.17 -4.96
CA MET A 304 -6.14 -5.28 -5.63
C MET A 304 -6.98 -6.57 -5.66
N HIS A 305 -7.80 -6.81 -4.63
CA HIS A 305 -8.52 -8.08 -4.44
C HIS A 305 -9.89 -7.89 -3.81
N SER A 306 -10.72 -8.93 -3.89
CA SER A 306 -12.04 -9.00 -3.26
C SER A 306 -11.94 -9.51 -1.82
N TYR A 307 -12.52 -8.76 -0.89
CA TYR A 307 -12.60 -9.10 0.53
C TYR A 307 -13.71 -8.31 1.21
N HIS A 308 -14.04 -8.67 2.44
CA HIS A 308 -14.92 -7.84 3.26
C HIS A 308 -14.18 -7.24 4.45
N CYS A 309 -14.61 -6.08 4.89
CA CYS A 309 -14.09 -5.44 6.09
C CYS A 309 -15.22 -4.77 6.87
N PHE A 310 -14.90 -4.23 8.04
CA PHE A 310 -15.84 -3.42 8.80
C PHE A 310 -15.32 -2.01 9.00
N ILE A 311 -16.13 -1.03 8.61
CA ILE A 311 -15.85 0.40 8.79
C ILE A 311 -16.84 0.91 9.84
N TYR A 312 -16.34 1.27 11.02
CA TYR A 312 -17.15 1.64 12.19
C TYR A 312 -18.25 0.60 12.48
N GLY A 313 -17.88 -0.68 12.50
CA GLY A 313 -18.78 -1.81 12.79
C GLY A 313 -19.68 -2.26 11.63
N ARG A 314 -19.82 -1.45 10.56
CA ARG A 314 -20.63 -1.79 9.39
C ARG A 314 -19.85 -2.64 8.41
N LYS A 315 -20.44 -3.74 7.95
CA LYS A 315 -19.83 -4.61 6.95
C LYS A 315 -19.78 -3.90 5.60
N LYS A 316 -18.63 -3.97 4.93
CA LYS A 316 -18.41 -3.45 3.60
C LYS A 316 -17.70 -4.50 2.75
N GLU A 317 -18.26 -4.78 1.58
CA GLU A 317 -17.62 -5.59 0.56
C GLU A 317 -16.70 -4.70 -0.30
N ILE A 318 -15.45 -5.12 -0.44
CA ILE A 318 -14.47 -4.46 -1.29
C ILE A 318 -14.25 -5.35 -2.49
N LEU A 319 -14.39 -4.75 -3.66
CA LEU A 319 -14.18 -5.39 -4.95
C LEU A 319 -12.95 -4.79 -5.63
N PRO A 320 -12.20 -5.59 -6.38
CA PRO A 320 -11.01 -5.11 -7.06
C PRO A 320 -11.37 -4.07 -8.13
N PHE A 321 -10.41 -3.22 -8.45
CA PHE A 321 -10.55 -2.25 -9.53
C PHE A 321 -9.25 -2.14 -10.33
N TYR A 322 -9.26 -2.73 -11.52
CA TYR A 322 -8.08 -2.82 -12.39
C TYR A 322 -8.15 -1.81 -13.53
N LEU A 323 -7.02 -1.15 -13.78
CA LEU A 323 -6.86 -0.12 -14.83
C LEU A 323 -6.10 -0.65 -16.05
N GLY A 324 -5.56 -1.87 -15.96
CA GLY A 324 -4.93 -2.61 -17.04
C GLY A 324 -4.25 -3.87 -16.54
N ASN A 325 -3.56 -4.58 -17.43
CA ASN A 325 -2.73 -5.73 -17.09
C ASN A 325 -1.38 -5.61 -17.81
N VAL A 326 -0.28 -5.79 -17.08
CA VAL A 326 1.09 -5.68 -17.63
C VAL A 326 1.42 -6.77 -18.64
N ASN A 327 0.60 -7.82 -18.71
CA ASN A 327 0.70 -8.86 -19.75
C ASN A 327 0.16 -8.41 -21.11
N GLU A 328 -0.64 -7.34 -21.14
CA GLU A 328 -1.41 -6.89 -22.31
C GLU A 328 -0.98 -5.50 -22.81
N SER A 329 -0.57 -4.61 -21.89
CA SER A 329 -0.16 -3.24 -22.22
C SER A 329 1.01 -2.81 -21.33
N THR A 330 1.82 -1.87 -21.81
CA THR A 330 2.94 -1.37 -21.01
C THR A 330 2.43 -0.61 -19.78
N LEU A 331 3.16 -0.70 -18.68
CA LEU A 331 2.80 0.01 -17.45
C LEU A 331 2.79 1.53 -17.65
N GLY A 332 3.67 2.05 -18.53
CA GLY A 332 3.69 3.46 -18.90
C GLY A 332 2.41 3.89 -19.62
N ASP A 333 1.88 3.06 -20.53
CA ASP A 333 0.63 3.35 -21.24
C ASP A 333 -0.58 3.21 -20.31
N ILE A 334 -0.61 2.19 -19.45
CA ILE A 334 -1.64 2.06 -18.41
C ILE A 334 -1.64 3.30 -17.50
N TRP A 335 -0.46 3.80 -17.11
CA TRP A 335 -0.33 4.96 -16.25
C TRP A 335 -0.89 6.25 -16.88
N ILE A 336 -0.78 6.43 -18.19
CA ILE A 336 -1.32 7.61 -18.90
C ILE A 336 -2.71 7.38 -19.51
N ASP A 337 -3.28 6.19 -19.36
CA ASP A 337 -4.65 5.88 -19.78
C ASP A 337 -5.63 6.92 -19.21
N PRO A 338 -6.53 7.52 -20.01
CA PRO A 338 -7.47 8.52 -19.55
C PRO A 338 -8.27 8.10 -18.32
N ALA A 339 -8.63 6.81 -18.18
CA ALA A 339 -9.32 6.30 -17.01
C ALA A 339 -8.47 6.43 -15.73
N TYR A 340 -7.18 6.07 -15.79
CA TYR A 340 -6.28 6.18 -14.65
C TYR A 340 -5.97 7.64 -14.34
N VAL A 341 -5.73 8.47 -15.37
CA VAL A 341 -5.52 9.91 -15.20
C VAL A 341 -6.73 10.57 -14.53
N ASN A 342 -7.95 10.24 -14.97
CA ASN A 342 -9.19 10.73 -14.36
C ASN A 342 -9.34 10.27 -12.91
N PHE A 343 -9.04 9.01 -12.62
CA PHE A 343 -9.05 8.47 -11.26
C PHE A 343 -8.12 9.26 -10.33
N ARG A 344 -6.84 9.42 -10.72
CA ARG A 344 -5.84 10.18 -9.94
C ARG A 344 -6.24 11.64 -9.79
N ASN A 345 -6.77 12.24 -10.85
CA ASN A 345 -7.21 13.63 -10.83
C ASN A 345 -8.36 13.86 -9.85
N LYS A 346 -9.34 12.94 -9.82
CA LYS A 346 -10.48 13.00 -8.89
C LYS A 346 -10.03 12.92 -7.43
N LEU A 347 -9.03 12.07 -7.14
CA LEU A 347 -8.43 11.95 -5.82
C LEU A 347 -7.56 13.15 -5.42
N LYS A 348 -6.86 13.77 -6.37
CA LYS A 348 -6.04 14.97 -6.11
C LYS A 348 -6.87 16.15 -5.58
N GLU A 349 -8.10 16.28 -6.03
CA GLU A 349 -9.07 17.28 -5.54
C GLU A 349 -10.04 16.71 -4.50
N PHE A 350 -9.88 15.41 -4.18
CA PHE A 350 -10.76 14.63 -3.33
C PHE A 350 -12.26 14.88 -3.58
N ARG A 351 -12.67 14.75 -4.85
CA ARG A 351 -14.09 14.88 -5.27
C ARG A 351 -14.91 13.63 -4.92
N PHE A 352 -14.92 13.28 -3.65
CA PHE A 352 -15.70 12.19 -3.08
C PHE A 352 -16.51 12.70 -1.88
N PRO A 353 -17.73 12.18 -1.67
CA PRO A 353 -18.50 12.48 -0.46
C PRO A 353 -17.75 12.01 0.78
N SER A 354 -18.07 12.65 1.90
CA SER A 354 -17.52 12.31 3.21
C SER A 354 -18.41 11.24 3.84
N CYS A 355 -18.23 9.97 3.45
CA CYS A 355 -19.15 8.92 3.88
C CYS A 355 -18.89 8.46 5.33
N SER A 356 -17.63 8.43 5.77
CA SER A 356 -17.24 7.95 7.12
C SER A 356 -17.83 8.75 8.29
N ASP A 357 -18.27 9.99 8.05
CA ASP A 357 -18.87 10.90 9.02
C ASP A 357 -20.23 11.45 8.55
N CYS A 358 -20.87 10.76 7.58
CA CYS A 358 -22.17 11.15 7.06
C CYS A 358 -23.29 10.85 8.06
N LYS A 359 -24.20 11.81 8.28
CA LYS A 359 -25.35 11.65 9.19
C LYS A 359 -26.40 10.65 8.73
N TYR A 360 -26.37 10.26 7.46
CA TYR A 360 -27.31 9.31 6.86
C TYR A 360 -26.70 7.93 6.64
N LEU A 361 -25.52 7.67 7.21
CA LEU A 361 -24.77 6.43 6.98
C LEU A 361 -25.55 5.18 7.34
N ASP A 362 -26.31 5.21 8.44
CA ASP A 362 -27.07 4.07 8.99
C ASP A 362 -28.23 3.56 8.10
N GLY A 363 -28.49 4.22 6.97
CA GLY A 363 -29.42 3.75 5.94
C GLY A 363 -28.88 3.83 4.51
N CYS A 364 -27.59 4.08 4.34
CA CYS A 364 -26.99 4.37 3.03
C CYS A 364 -26.37 3.12 2.39
N SER A 365 -27.08 2.52 1.43
CA SER A 365 -26.60 1.31 0.72
C SER A 365 -25.40 1.56 -0.20
N TYR A 366 -25.10 2.81 -0.57
CA TYR A 366 -23.90 3.14 -1.36
C TYR A 366 -22.59 2.79 -0.64
N THR A 367 -22.65 2.57 0.66
CA THR A 367 -21.48 2.25 1.47
C THR A 367 -21.30 0.75 1.72
N ASP A 368 -22.24 -0.08 1.27
CA ASP A 368 -22.18 -1.54 1.40
C ASP A 368 -21.07 -2.14 0.51
N THR A 369 -20.79 -1.50 -0.63
CA THR A 369 -19.68 -1.86 -1.52
C THR A 369 -18.79 -0.65 -1.85
N ASN A 370 -17.69 -0.86 -2.57
CA ASN A 370 -16.87 0.21 -3.15
C ASN A 370 -17.21 0.51 -4.62
N GLU A 371 -18.33 0.00 -5.15
CA GLU A 371 -18.68 0.20 -6.56
C GLU A 371 -19.13 1.62 -6.86
N SER A 372 -19.83 2.29 -5.95
CA SER A 372 -20.37 3.62 -6.21
C SER A 372 -20.50 4.44 -4.93
N ASP A 373 -20.53 5.76 -5.06
CA ASP A 373 -21.01 6.65 -4.00
C ASP A 373 -22.22 7.48 -4.48
N CYS A 374 -22.80 8.26 -3.57
CA CYS A 374 -23.96 9.09 -3.89
C CYS A 374 -23.66 10.23 -4.89
N TRP A 375 -22.39 10.47 -5.23
CA TRP A 375 -21.99 11.41 -6.28
C TRP A 375 -21.72 10.69 -7.61
N GLY A 376 -21.89 9.37 -7.66
CA GLY A 376 -21.70 8.55 -8.85
C GLY A 376 -20.24 8.21 -9.16
N ASN A 377 -19.33 8.34 -8.19
CA ASN A 377 -17.94 7.95 -8.43
C ASN A 377 -17.76 6.43 -8.39
N ASN A 378 -16.96 5.91 -9.32
CA ASN A 378 -16.64 4.49 -9.43
C ASN A 378 -15.14 4.31 -9.74
N PRO A 379 -14.38 3.50 -8.97
CA PRO A 379 -14.76 2.97 -7.67
C PRO A 379 -14.86 4.10 -6.64
N SER A 380 -15.61 3.88 -5.57
CA SER A 380 -15.76 4.85 -4.50
C SER A 380 -14.56 4.82 -3.55
N CYS A 381 -13.96 6.00 -3.34
CA CYS A 381 -12.96 6.25 -2.30
C CYS A 381 -13.55 7.02 -1.10
N ALA A 382 -14.88 7.14 -1.02
CA ALA A 382 -15.58 8.01 -0.06
C ALA A 382 -15.40 7.62 1.42
N GLU A 383 -15.12 6.34 1.68
CA GLU A 383 -14.83 5.79 3.02
C GLU A 383 -13.37 5.34 3.19
N CYS A 384 -12.45 5.83 2.36
CA CYS A 384 -11.07 5.40 2.40
C CYS A 384 -10.36 5.85 3.69
N LEU A 385 -10.12 4.92 4.63
CA LEU A 385 -9.44 5.20 5.90
C LEU A 385 -7.97 5.62 5.73
N TRP A 386 -7.29 5.13 4.70
CA TRP A 386 -5.95 5.58 4.32
C TRP A 386 -5.92 7.05 3.92
N SER A 387 -6.92 7.51 3.18
CA SER A 387 -6.99 8.91 2.77
C SER A 387 -7.18 9.88 3.94
N ARG A 388 -7.72 9.37 5.04
CA ARG A 388 -7.90 10.07 6.32
C ARG A 388 -6.71 9.90 7.26
N ARG A 389 -5.66 9.20 6.84
CA ARG A 389 -4.50 8.83 7.66
C ARG A 389 -4.87 8.06 8.94
N LEU A 390 -6.05 7.44 8.98
CA LEU A 390 -6.44 6.55 10.07
C LEU A 390 -5.72 5.20 9.95
N ILE A 391 -5.40 4.79 8.73
CA ILE A 391 -4.59 3.60 8.44
C ILE A 391 -3.35 4.07 7.67
N ALA A 392 -2.19 3.52 8.01
CA ALA A 392 -0.92 3.78 7.34
C ALA A 392 -0.51 2.57 6.48
N CYS A 393 0.21 2.85 5.39
CA CYS A 393 0.96 1.86 4.61
C CYS A 393 2.44 2.26 4.55
N PRO A 394 3.36 1.29 4.39
CA PRO A 394 4.80 1.52 4.18
C PRO A 394 5.19 2.35 2.95
#